data_AF-A0A2E8PRA2-F1
#
_entry.id   AF-A0A2E8PRA2-F1
#
_cell.length_a   1.000
_cell.length_b   1.000
_cell.length_c   1.000
_cell.angle_alpha   90.00
_cell.angle_beta   90.00
_cell.angle_gamma   90.00
#
_symmetry.space_group_name_H-M   'P 1'
#
loop_
_entity.id
_entity.type
_entity.pdbx_description
1 polymer ?
#
loop_
_entity_poly.entity_id
_entity_poly.type
_entity_poly.pdbx_seq_one_letter_code
_entity_poly.pdbx_strand_id
1 'polypeptide(L)'
;MFAESKLIGSQVYSEAIEYWHTYLWHHRHPKTRLLHRLGSWISLLGILLSLAGYGWYLFPAGILIGYGFAFAGHYLVEKNRPLTLNQPIRAGICNWVMFFYEMFFDVEAKLKELKHQKLDTRKMSSI
;
A
#
# COMPACT_ATOMS: atom_id res chain seq x y z
N MET A 1 -2.33 -11.23 32.58
CA MET A 1 -2.78 -9.93 32.04
C MET A 1 -1.67 -9.06 31.43
N PHE A 2 -0.67 -8.54 32.17
CA PHE A 2 0.38 -7.67 31.59
C PHE A 2 1.39 -8.38 30.65
N ALA A 3 1.75 -9.63 30.94
CA ALA A 3 2.65 -10.40 30.07
C ALA A 3 1.95 -10.80 28.76
N GLU A 4 0.68 -11.18 28.84
CA GLU A 4 -0.14 -11.57 27.68
C GLU A 4 -0.38 -10.39 26.74
N SER A 5 -0.66 -9.18 27.27
CA SER A 5 -0.83 -7.99 26.42
C SER A 5 0.45 -7.63 25.67
N LYS A 6 1.63 -7.81 26.29
CA LYS A 6 2.94 -7.60 25.65
C LYS A 6 3.21 -8.63 24.56
N LEU A 7 2.85 -9.90 24.78
CA LEU A 7 2.98 -10.95 23.78
C LEU A 7 2.06 -10.69 22.58
N ILE A 8 0.78 -10.36 22.83
CA ILE A 8 -0.19 -10.00 21.77
C ILE A 8 0.33 -8.80 20.98
N GLY A 9 0.81 -7.74 21.65
CA GLY A 9 1.38 -6.58 20.98
C GLY A 9 2.59 -6.91 20.08
N SER A 10 3.49 -7.78 20.54
CA SER A 10 4.65 -8.20 19.75
C SER A 10 4.27 -9.04 18.52
N GLN A 11 3.24 -9.87 18.63
CA GLN A 11 2.73 -10.68 17.52
C GLN A 11 2.04 -9.80 16.47
N VAL A 12 1.13 -8.92 16.88
CA VAL A 12 0.44 -7.98 15.97
C VAL A 12 1.45 -7.11 15.22
N TYR A 13 2.49 -6.63 15.91
CA TYR A 13 3.57 -5.86 15.28
C TYR A 13 4.31 -6.68 14.21
N SER A 14 4.64 -7.93 14.52
CA SER A 14 5.32 -8.83 13.58
C SER A 14 4.46 -9.12 12.33
N GLU A 15 3.17 -9.35 12.51
CA GLU A 15 2.21 -9.56 11.42
C GLU A 15 2.03 -8.32 10.55
N ALA A 16 2.04 -7.12 11.15
CA ALA A 16 1.98 -5.86 10.41
C ALA A 16 3.23 -5.67 9.53
N ILE A 17 4.42 -5.98 10.05
CA ILE A 17 5.68 -5.93 9.29
C ILE A 17 5.67 -6.96 8.16
N GLU A 18 5.27 -8.21 8.43
CA GLU A 18 5.20 -9.27 7.42
C GLU A 18 4.27 -8.86 6.27
N TYR A 19 3.12 -8.28 6.59
CA TYR A 19 2.19 -7.76 5.59
C TYR A 19 2.77 -6.60 4.79
N TRP A 20 3.41 -5.64 5.45
CA TRP A 20 4.10 -4.52 4.79
C TRP A 20 5.19 -5.01 3.82
N HIS A 21 6.07 -5.92 4.27
CA HIS A 21 7.12 -6.49 3.43
C HIS A 21 6.54 -7.24 2.23
N THR A 22 5.48 -8.03 2.45
CA THR A 22 4.85 -8.79 1.38
C THR A 22 4.09 -7.89 0.40
N TYR A 23 3.46 -6.82 0.89
CA TYR A 23 2.84 -5.77 0.08
C TYR A 23 3.88 -5.10 -0.81
N LEU A 24 5.00 -4.62 -0.24
CA LEU A 24 6.06 -3.97 -0.99
C LEU A 24 6.67 -4.91 -2.04
N TRP A 25 6.87 -6.19 -1.70
CA TRP A 25 7.37 -7.20 -2.62
C TRP A 25 6.42 -7.50 -3.79
N HIS A 26 5.10 -7.45 -3.56
CA HIS A 26 4.11 -7.54 -4.64
C HIS A 26 4.23 -6.38 -5.62
N HIS A 27 4.57 -5.19 -5.12
CA HIS A 27 4.77 -3.98 -5.92
C HIS A 27 6.25 -3.77 -6.29
N ARG A 28 7.04 -4.83 -6.41
CA ARG A 28 8.46 -4.71 -6.78
C ARG A 28 8.67 -4.17 -8.21
N HIS A 29 7.66 -4.18 -9.07
CA HIS A 29 7.78 -3.66 -10.43
C HIS A 29 7.71 -2.11 -10.43
N PRO A 30 8.74 -1.40 -10.95
CA PRO A 30 8.83 0.06 -10.79
C PRO A 30 7.70 0.82 -11.51
N LYS A 31 7.21 0.31 -12.64
CA LYS A 31 6.06 0.92 -13.35
C LYS A 31 4.76 0.84 -12.56
N THR A 32 4.54 -0.23 -11.80
CA THR A 32 3.37 -0.38 -10.93
C THR A 32 3.44 0.65 -9.81
N ARG A 33 4.59 0.76 -9.13
CA ARG A 33 4.77 1.77 -8.08
C ARG A 33 4.64 3.19 -8.59
N LEU A 34 5.14 3.47 -9.80
CA LEU A 34 4.96 4.78 -10.43
C LEU A 34 3.47 5.12 -10.57
N LEU A 35 2.65 4.19 -11.06
CA LEU A 35 1.21 4.40 -11.19
C LEU A 35 0.54 4.59 -9.82
N HIS A 36 0.89 3.79 -8.82
CA HIS A 36 0.41 3.99 -7.44
C HIS A 36 0.79 5.37 -6.90
N ARG A 37 2.03 5.81 -7.09
CA ARG A 37 2.52 7.12 -6.65
C ARG A 37 1.81 8.28 -7.34
N LEU A 38 1.55 8.18 -8.64
CA LEU A 38 0.72 9.16 -9.35
C LEU A 38 -0.72 9.19 -8.80
N GLY A 39 -1.31 8.01 -8.57
CA GLY A 39 -2.63 7.89 -7.96
C GLY A 39 -2.71 8.50 -6.55
N SER A 40 -1.68 8.28 -5.72
CA SER A 40 -1.56 8.87 -4.38
C SER A 40 -1.44 10.39 -4.42
N TRP A 41 -0.66 10.95 -5.35
CA TRP A 41 -0.60 12.41 -5.55
C TRP A 41 -1.94 13.01 -5.95
N ILE A 42 -2.68 12.36 -6.86
CA ILE A 42 -4.01 12.81 -7.28
C ILE A 42 -5.01 12.73 -6.12
N SER A 43 -4.96 11.64 -5.34
CA SER A 43 -5.79 11.47 -4.15
C SER A 43 -5.52 12.56 -3.13
N LEU A 44 -4.24 12.83 -2.84
CA LEU A 44 -3.81 13.88 -1.93
C LEU A 44 -4.27 15.26 -2.41
N LEU A 45 -4.11 15.57 -3.70
CA LEU A 45 -4.56 16.83 -4.28
C LEU A 45 -6.08 17.01 -4.14
N GLY A 46 -6.87 15.97 -4.44
CA GLY A 46 -8.33 16.01 -4.29
C GLY A 46 -8.77 16.25 -2.84
N ILE A 47 -8.10 15.62 -1.88
CA ILE A 47 -8.30 15.85 -0.45
C ILE A 47 -7.99 17.31 -0.09
N LEU A 48 -6.82 17.81 -0.48
CA LEU A 48 -6.39 19.18 -0.16
C LEU A 48 -7.31 20.24 -0.77
N LEU A 49 -7.72 20.06 -2.02
CA LEU A 49 -8.65 20.99 -2.69
C LEU A 49 -10.04 20.96 -2.04
N SER A 50 -10.54 19.78 -1.65
CA SER A 50 -11.79 19.66 -0.90
C SER A 50 -11.72 20.40 0.43
N LEU A 51 -10.62 20.24 1.18
CA LEU A 51 -10.41 20.92 2.46
C LEU A 51 -10.22 22.43 2.31
N ALA A 52 -9.63 22.88 1.19
CA ALA A 52 -9.48 24.29 0.86
C ALA A 52 -10.77 24.96 0.36
N GLY A 53 -11.89 24.23 0.29
CA GLY A 53 -13.20 24.80 -0.04
C GLY A 53 -13.55 24.81 -1.53
N TYR A 54 -12.74 24.18 -2.40
CA TYR A 54 -13.03 24.12 -3.84
C TYR A 54 -14.16 23.14 -4.22
N GLY A 55 -14.70 22.41 -3.24
CA GLY A 55 -15.86 21.53 -3.41
C GLY A 55 -15.66 20.17 -2.74
N TRP A 56 -16.65 19.74 -1.96
CA TRP A 56 -16.59 18.47 -1.21
C TRP A 56 -16.46 17.24 -2.13
N TYR A 57 -16.94 17.33 -3.37
CA TYR A 57 -16.89 16.25 -4.36
C TYR A 57 -15.46 15.95 -4.84
N LEU A 58 -14.51 16.85 -4.64
CA LEU A 58 -13.10 16.64 -4.99
C LEU A 58 -12.43 15.58 -4.12
N PHE A 59 -12.92 15.39 -2.89
CA PHE A 59 -12.46 14.32 -2.01
C PHE A 59 -12.75 12.93 -2.60
N PRO A 60 -14.03 12.52 -2.82
CA PRO A 60 -14.31 11.21 -3.42
C PRO A 60 -13.77 11.10 -4.86
N ALA A 61 -13.77 12.18 -5.65
CA ALA A 61 -13.21 12.15 -7.00
C ALA A 61 -11.70 11.84 -7.00
N GLY A 62 -10.92 12.49 -6.13
CA GLY A 62 -9.49 12.23 -5.99
C GLY A 62 -9.19 10.79 -5.61
N ILE A 63 -9.95 10.24 -4.65
CA ILE A 63 -9.83 8.84 -4.24
C ILE A 63 -10.15 7.89 -5.39
N LEU A 64 -11.26 8.11 -6.12
CA LEU A 64 -11.68 7.25 -7.24
C LEU A 64 -10.63 7.24 -8.37
N ILE A 65 -10.12 8.42 -8.74
CA ILE A 65 -9.08 8.52 -9.76
C ILE A 65 -7.80 7.83 -9.27
N GLY A 66 -7.41 8.03 -8.01
CA GLY A 66 -6.27 7.36 -7.40
C GLY A 66 -6.35 5.84 -7.49
N TYR A 67 -7.51 5.26 -7.17
CA TYR A 67 -7.76 3.83 -7.35
C TYR A 67 -7.67 3.38 -8.81
N GLY A 68 -8.14 4.21 -9.74
CA GLY A 68 -8.01 3.94 -11.18
C GLY A 68 -6.54 3.75 -11.61
N PHE A 69 -5.64 4.60 -11.12
CA PHE A 69 -4.20 4.46 -11.38
C PHE A 69 -3.60 3.21 -10.72
N ALA A 70 -3.95 2.92 -9.47
CA ALA A 70 -3.48 1.72 -8.77
C ALA A 70 -3.90 0.44 -9.51
N PHE A 71 -5.17 0.34 -9.91
CA PHE A 71 -5.69 -0.79 -10.68
C PHE A 71 -5.05 -0.89 -12.07
N ALA A 72 -4.78 0.23 -12.74
CA ALA A 72 -4.04 0.22 -14.00
C ALA A 72 -2.64 -0.41 -13.82
N GLY A 73 -1.94 -0.14 -12.71
CA GLY A 73 -0.67 -0.80 -12.40
C GLY A 73 -0.80 -2.31 -12.30
N HIS A 74 -1.75 -2.79 -11.50
CA HIS A 74 -1.97 -4.22 -11.33
C HIS A 74 -2.40 -4.94 -12.61
N TYR A 75 -3.38 -4.40 -13.34
CA TYR A 75 -3.95 -5.08 -14.50
C TYR A 75 -3.15 -4.91 -15.79
N LEU A 76 -2.54 -3.74 -16.02
CA LEU A 76 -1.81 -3.47 -17.28
C LEU A 76 -0.32 -3.80 -17.20
N VAL A 77 0.31 -3.61 -16.02
CA VAL A 77 1.76 -3.82 -15.85
C VAL A 77 2.04 -5.21 -15.30
N GLU A 78 1.56 -5.51 -14.10
CA GLU A 78 1.87 -6.77 -13.41
C GLU A 78 0.98 -7.93 -13.85
N LYS A 79 -0.18 -7.64 -14.45
CA LYS A 79 -1.22 -8.61 -14.82
C LYS A 79 -1.61 -9.51 -13.65
N ASN A 80 -1.70 -8.93 -12.44
CA ASN A 80 -2.07 -9.62 -11.21
C ASN A 80 -3.37 -9.05 -10.62
N ARG A 81 -3.91 -9.75 -9.61
CA ARG A 81 -5.08 -9.26 -8.87
C ARG A 81 -4.62 -8.32 -7.75
N PRO A 82 -5.24 -7.14 -7.57
CA PRO A 82 -4.90 -6.23 -6.49
C PRO A 82 -5.14 -6.87 -5.11
N LEU A 83 -4.17 -6.75 -4.21
CA LEU A 83 -4.30 -7.18 -2.81
C LEU A 83 -5.46 -6.47 -2.08
N THR A 84 -5.80 -5.27 -2.52
CA THR A 84 -6.94 -4.49 -2.04
C THR A 84 -8.27 -5.26 -2.14
N LEU A 85 -8.42 -6.19 -3.09
CA LEU A 85 -9.65 -6.98 -3.21
C LEU A 85 -9.88 -7.92 -2.02
N ASN A 86 -8.81 -8.39 -1.38
CA ASN A 86 -8.90 -9.28 -0.22
C ASN A 86 -8.92 -8.49 1.09
N GLN A 87 -8.05 -7.49 1.21
CA GLN A 87 -7.85 -6.74 2.45
C GLN A 87 -7.77 -5.23 2.19
N PRO A 88 -8.91 -4.58 1.87
CA PRO A 88 -8.92 -3.22 1.33
C PRO A 88 -8.31 -2.19 2.26
N ILE A 89 -8.60 -2.26 3.57
CA ILE A 89 -8.09 -1.31 4.55
C ILE A 89 -6.57 -1.46 4.72
N ARG A 90 -6.08 -2.70 4.90
CA ARG A 90 -4.64 -2.95 5.09
C ARG A 90 -3.83 -2.60 3.83
N ALA A 91 -4.33 -2.96 2.65
CA ALA A 91 -3.71 -2.61 1.39
C ALA A 91 -3.69 -1.09 1.15
N GLY A 92 -4.78 -0.39 1.49
CA GLY A 92 -4.85 1.07 1.43
C GLY A 92 -3.84 1.76 2.35
N ILE A 93 -3.71 1.29 3.60
CA ILE A 93 -2.69 1.79 4.53
C ILE A 93 -1.28 1.54 3.97
N CYS A 94 -1.00 0.32 3.52
CA CYS A 94 0.31 0.01 2.94
C CYS A 94 0.60 0.78 1.65
N ASN A 95 -0.40 1.16 0.85
CA ASN A 95 -0.21 2.04 -0.29
C ASN A 95 0.32 3.41 0.15
N TRP A 96 -0.26 3.99 1.21
CA TRP A 96 0.24 5.24 1.78
C TRP A 96 1.64 5.06 2.39
N VAL A 97 1.89 3.97 3.13
CA VAL A 97 3.23 3.67 3.67
C VAL A 97 4.25 3.56 2.55
N MET A 98 3.93 2.89 1.43
CA MET A 98 4.79 2.81 0.25
C MET A 98 5.01 4.16 -0.40
N PHE A 99 3.96 4.96 -0.56
CA PHE A 99 4.07 6.31 -1.09
C PHE A 99 5.02 7.18 -0.26
N PHE A 100 4.85 7.21 1.06
CA PHE A 100 5.77 7.92 1.95
C PHE A 100 7.19 7.32 1.92
N TYR A 101 7.30 5.99 1.93
CA TYR A 101 8.61 5.33 1.91
C TYR A 101 9.38 5.66 0.62
N GLU A 102 8.72 5.68 -0.54
CA GLU A 102 9.32 6.10 -1.82
C GLU A 102 9.80 7.55 -1.83
N MET A 103 9.19 8.44 -1.03
CA MET A 103 9.59 9.84 -0.96
C MET A 103 10.83 10.08 -0.12
N PHE A 104 11.05 9.24 0.90
CA PHE A 104 12.07 9.49 1.93
C PHE A 104 13.16 8.42 2.03
N PHE A 105 12.96 7.25 1.42
CA PHE A 105 13.83 6.09 1.56
C PHE A 105 14.03 5.34 0.23
N ASP A 106 15.08 4.52 0.17
CA ASP A 106 15.41 3.71 -1.00
C ASP A 106 14.61 2.40 -1.02
N VAL A 107 13.54 2.38 -1.80
CA VAL A 107 12.73 1.18 -2.03
C VAL A 107 13.51 0.06 -2.70
N GLU A 108 14.46 0.36 -3.59
CA GLU A 108 15.23 -0.68 -4.28
C GLU A 108 16.19 -1.38 -3.32
N ALA A 109 16.81 -0.64 -2.40
CA ALA A 109 17.58 -1.23 -1.31
C ALA A 109 16.70 -2.15 -0.44
N LYS A 110 15.49 -1.69 -0.07
CA LYS A 110 14.56 -2.52 0.71
C LYS A 110 14.11 -3.77 -0.04
N LEU A 111 13.80 -3.66 -1.33
CA LEU A 111 13.44 -4.82 -2.15
C LEU A 111 14.58 -5.84 -2.27
N LYS A 112 15.84 -5.38 -2.34
CA LYS A 112 17.01 -6.28 -2.30
C LYS A 112 17.11 -7.03 -0.98
N GLU A 113 16.90 -6.36 0.15
CA GLU A 113 16.83 -7.01 1.47
C GLU A 113 15.73 -8.08 1.51
N LEU A 114 14.54 -7.74 1.00
CA LEU A 114 13.37 -8.63 0.99
C LEU A 114 13.52 -9.84 0.08
N LYS A 115 14.34 -9.77 -0.97
CA LYS A 115 14.58 -10.88 -1.91
C LYS A 115 15.06 -12.16 -1.21
N HIS A 116 15.75 -12.02 -0.09
CA HIS A 116 16.28 -13.15 0.69
C HIS A 116 15.34 -13.63 1.79
N GLN A 117 14.24 -12.92 2.05
CA GLN A 117 13.25 -13.31 3.04
C GLN A 117 12.25 -14.31 2.45
N LYS A 118 11.91 -15.36 3.21
CA LYS A 118 10.79 -16.25 2.88
C LYS A 118 9.47 -15.54 3.20
N LEU A 119 9.02 -14.67 2.29
CA LEU A 119 7.72 -14.00 2.41
C LEU A 119 6.59 -14.97 2.06
N ASP A 120 5.66 -15.19 3.00
CA ASP A 120 4.51 -16.06 2.75
C ASP A 120 3.38 -15.29 2.06
N THR A 121 3.47 -15.26 0.73
CA THR A 121 2.46 -14.62 -0.12
C THR A 121 1.07 -15.27 -0.05
N ARG A 122 0.95 -16.51 0.47
CA ARG A 122 -0.33 -17.24 0.55
C ARG A 122 -1.22 -16.71 1.69
N LYS A 123 -0.62 -16.24 2.79
CA LYS A 123 -1.36 -15.65 3.92
C LYS A 123 -2.13 -14.37 3.56
N MET A 124 -1.80 -13.71 2.44
CA MET A 124 -2.53 -12.52 1.99
C MET A 124 -3.83 -12.83 1.23
N SER A 125 -4.01 -14.06 0.76
CA SER A 125 -5.22 -14.52 0.05
C SER A 125 -6.19 -15.32 0.93
N SER A 126 -5.75 -15.72 2.12
CA SER A 126 -6.50 -16.56 3.04
C SER A 126 -6.91 -15.75 4.26
N ILE A 127 -8.00 -14.99 4.14
CA ILE A 127 -9.05 -14.68 5.14
C ILE A 127 -10.22 -14.13 4.33
#